data_AF-A0A962UGB9-F1
#
_entry.id   AF-A0A962UGB9-F1
#
_cell.length_a   1.000
_cell.length_b   1.000
_cell.length_c   1.000
_cell.angle_alpha   90.00
_cell.angle_beta   90.00
_cell.angle_gamma   90.00
#
_symmetry.space_group_name_H-M   'P 1'
#
loop_
_entity.id
_entity.type
_entity.pdbx_description
1 polymer ?
#
loop_
_entity_poly.entity_id
_entity_poly.type
_entity_poly.pdbx_seq_one_letter_code
_entity_poly.pdbx_strand_id
1 'polypeptide(L)' 'MNSETILPLALFIPLLSAFFIALNDGRPDWREGATLLGSLLLLGVVFSLLPAVATGARPTVDLLEFAP' A
#
# COMPACT_ATOMS: atom_id res chain seq x y z
N MET A 1 7.75 6.18 11.47
CA MET A 1 7.35 4.79 11.18
C MET A 1 8.53 4.09 10.53
N ASN A 2 8.76 2.81 10.81
CA ASN A 2 9.92 2.07 10.31
C ASN A 2 9.68 1.63 8.85
N SER A 3 10.70 1.68 7.99
CA SER A 3 10.59 1.36 6.56
C SER A 3 10.16 -0.10 6.32
N GLU A 4 10.56 -1.01 7.20
CA GLU A 4 10.20 -2.43 7.20
C GLU A 4 8.70 -2.68 7.28
N THR A 5 7.93 -1.75 7.85
CA THR A 5 6.46 -1.83 7.94
C THR A 5 5.76 -1.05 6.83
N ILE A 6 6.37 0.04 6.35
CA ILE A 6 5.78 0.93 5.33
C ILE A 6 5.81 0.28 3.94
N LEU A 7 6.91 -0.39 3.59
CA LEU A 7 7.05 -1.01 2.27
C LEU A 7 6.06 -2.17 2.04
N PRO A 8 5.85 -3.10 3.00
CA PRO A 8 4.79 -4.09 2.87
C PRO A 8 3.39 -3.48 2.75
N LEU A 9 3.10 -2.37 3.44
CA LEU A 9 1.81 -1.69 3.30
C LEU A 9 1.58 -1.19 1.86
N ALA A 10 2.62 -0.66 1.20
CA ALA A 10 2.53 -0.24 -0.21
C ALA A 10 2.13 -1.41 -1.14
N LEU A 11 2.51 -2.64 -0.80
CA LEU A 11 2.13 -3.86 -1.51
C LEU A 11 0.72 -4.35 -1.12
N PHE A 12 0.39 -4.37 0.16
CA PHE A 12 -0.87 -4.95 0.64
C PHE A 12 -2.10 -4.05 0.44
N ILE A 13 -1.94 -2.73 0.50
CA ILE A 13 -3.06 -1.79 0.27
C ILE A 13 -3.75 -2.03 -1.09
N PRO A 14 -3.05 -2.09 -2.23
CA PRO A 14 -3.71 -2.32 -3.52
C PRO A 14 -4.37 -3.71 -3.61
N LEU A 15 -3.77 -4.73 -2.99
CA LEU A 15 -4.37 -6.08 -2.94
C LEU A 15 -5.68 -6.10 -2.14
N LEU A 16 -5.67 -5.45 -0.97
CA LEU A 16 -6.87 -5.30 -0.14
C LEU A 16 -7.93 -4.44 -0.84
N SER A 17 -7.53 -3.34 -1.48
CA SER A 17 -8.45 -2.51 -2.26
C SER A 17 -9.08 -3.28 -3.40
N ALA A 18 -8.32 -4.07 -4.17
CA ALA A 18 -8.88 -4.92 -5.22
C ALA A 18 -9.91 -5.91 -4.66
N PHE A 19 -9.61 -6.54 -3.52
CA PHE A 19 -10.54 -7.42 -2.82
C PHE A 19 -11.84 -6.70 -2.42
N PHE A 20 -11.75 -5.52 -1.80
CA PHE A 20 -12.93 -4.74 -1.40
C PHE A 20 -13.73 -4.21 -2.59
N ILE A 21 -13.07 -3.81 -3.67
CA ILE A 21 -13.71 -3.41 -4.93
C ILE A 21 -14.52 -4.57 -5.49
N ALA A 22 -13.93 -5.77 -5.57
CA ALA A 22 -14.60 -6.97 -6.07
C ALA A 22 -15.79 -7.38 -5.18
N LEU A 23 -15.65 -7.28 -3.86
CA LEU A 23 -16.73 -7.60 -2.92
C LEU A 23 -17.94 -6.65 -3.06
N ASN A 24 -17.72 -5.43 -3.57
CA ASN A 24 -18.76 -4.41 -3.74
C ASN A 24 -19.23 -4.26 -5.19
N ASP A 25 -19.04 -5.25 -6.06
CA ASP A 25 -19.33 -5.14 -7.49
C ASP A 25 -20.79 -4.73 -7.80
N GLY A 26 -21.75 -5.23 -7.02
CA GLY A 26 -23.18 -4.88 -7.15
C GLY A 26 -23.57 -3.53 -6.54
N ARG A 27 -22.64 -2.77 -5.95
CA ARG A 27 -22.88 -1.49 -5.26
C ARG A 27 -21.88 -0.43 -5.73
N PRO A 28 -22.17 0.28 -6.83
CA PRO A 28 -21.19 1.16 -7.49
C PRO A 28 -20.60 2.21 -6.56
N ASP A 29 -21.42 2.89 -5.75
CA ASP A 29 -20.95 3.93 -4.81
C ASP A 29 -19.93 3.37 -3.78
N TRP A 30 -20.15 2.15 -3.29
CA TRP A 30 -19.25 1.50 -2.34
C TRP A 30 -17.94 1.06 -2.99
N ARG A 31 -18.02 0.59 -4.25
CA ARG A 31 -16.85 0.23 -5.05
C ARG A 31 -15.95 1.43 -5.33
N GLU A 32 -16.55 2.57 -5.67
CA GLU A 32 -15.84 3.84 -5.83
C GLU A 32 -15.23 4.32 -4.51
N GLY A 33 -15.99 4.23 -3.41
CA GLY A 33 -15.49 4.52 -2.06
C GLY A 33 -14.26 3.68 -1.69
N ALA A 34 -14.29 2.37 -1.96
CA ALA A 34 -13.15 1.48 -1.74
C ALA A 34 -11.92 1.85 -2.59
N THR A 35 -12.15 2.30 -3.82
CA THR A 35 -11.09 2.74 -4.74
C THR A 35 -10.44 4.05 -4.25
N LEU A 36 -11.26 5.04 -3.88
CA LEU A 36 -10.77 6.33 -3.37
C LEU A 36 -10.03 6.15 -2.04
N LEU A 37 -10.61 5.40 -1.11
CA LEU A 37 -10.00 5.12 0.18
C LEU A 37 -8.66 4.38 0.01
N GLY A 38 -8.64 3.35 -0.85
CA GLY A 38 -7.41 2.63 -1.20
C GLY A 38 -6.31 3.53 -1.73
N SER A 39 -6.67 4.40 -2.68
CA SER A 39 -5.75 5.35 -3.30
C SER A 39 -5.22 6.38 -2.31
N LEU A 40 -6.06 6.89 -1.40
CA LEU A 40 -5.64 7.82 -0.35
C LEU A 40 -4.71 7.16 0.66
N LEU A 41 -4.99 5.91 1.07
CA LEU A 41 -4.11 5.15 1.96
C LEU A 41 -2.75 4.90 1.32
N LEU A 42 -2.73 4.49 0.05
CA LEU A 42 -1.49 4.28 -0.70
C LEU A 42 -0.69 5.58 -0.85
N LEU A 43 -1.37 6.70 -1.13
CA LEU A 43 -0.74 8.02 -1.19
C LEU A 43 -0.10 8.40 0.15
N GLY A 44 -0.80 8.15 1.26
CA GLY A 44 -0.25 8.37 2.61
C GLY A 44 1.03 7.57 2.86
N VAL A 45 1.06 6.32 2.42
CA VAL A 45 2.27 5.48 2.46
C VAL A 45 3.40 6.09 1.64
N VAL A 46 3.14 6.52 0.41
CA VAL A 46 4.15 7.17 -0.45
C VAL A 46 4.70 8.45 0.20
N PHE A 47 3.83 9.31 0.72
CA PHE A 47 4.27 10.52 1.44
C PHE A 47 5.07 10.22 2.70
N SER A 48 4.83 9.10 3.37
CA SER A 48 5.64 8.69 4.51
C SER A 48 7.05 8.23 4.12
N LEU A 49 7.23 7.68 2.90
CA LEU A 49 8.54 7.29 2.36
C LEU A 49 9.32 8.47 1.77
N LEU A 50 8.60 9.50 1.29
CA LEU A 50 9.17 10.62 0.55
C LEU A 50 10.34 11.30 1.27
N PRO A 51 10.31 11.63 2.58
CA PRO A 51 11.44 12.28 3.24
C PRO A 51 12.72 11.45 3.22
N ALA A 52 12.61 10.13 3.40
CA ALA A 52 13.75 9.23 3.39
C ALA A 52 14.36 9.11 1.98
N VAL A 53 13.51 8.98 0.96
CA VAL A 53 13.97 8.91 -0.44
C VAL A 53 14.59 10.25 -0.87
N ALA A 54 14.00 11.37 -0.45
CA ALA A 54 14.50 12.71 -0.76
C ALA A 54 15.90 12.98 -0.16
N THR A 55 16.28 12.31 0.93
CA THR A 55 17.63 12.39 1.51
C THR A 55 18.61 11.36 0.93
N GLY A 56 18.20 10.62 -0.11
CA GLY A 56 19.03 9.65 -0.83
C GLY A 56 18.98 8.23 -0.26
N ALA A 57 18.12 7.95 0.72
CA ALA A 57 17.92 6.59 1.21
C ALA A 57 17.28 5.71 0.12
N ARG A 58 17.56 4.41 0.18
CA ARG A 58 16.97 3.38 -0.68
C ARG A 58 16.26 2.34 0.18
N PRO A 59 15.03 2.62 0.66
CA PRO A 59 14.29 1.68 1.48
C PRO A 59 14.10 0.36 0.74
N THR A 60 14.45 -0.74 1.39
CA THR A 60 14.27 -2.10 0.90
C THR A 60 13.63 -2.94 1.99
N VAL A 61 12.91 -4.00 1.61
CA VAL A 61 12.35 -4.99 2.52
C VAL A 61 12.49 -6.36 1.88
N ASP A 62 13.07 -7.29 2.61
CA ASP A 62 13.15 -8.70 2.20
C ASP A 62 11.88 -9.41 2.70
N LEU A 63 11.06 -9.89 1.76
CA LEU A 63 9.77 -10.52 2.08
C LEU A 63 9.88 -12.01 2.38
N LEU A 64 10.84 -12.67 1.75
CA LEU A 64 11.06 -14.11 1.83
C LEU A 64 12.56 -14.33 2.05
N GLU A 65 12.91 -15.04 3.10
CA GLU A 65 14.26 -15.54 3.32
C GLU A 65 14.31 -17.00 2.84
N PHE A 66 15.11 -17.25 1.81
CA PHE A 66 15.35 -18.61 1.33
C PHE A 66 16.51 -19.20 2.14
N ALA A 67 16.20 -20.03 3.14
CA ALA A 67 17.19 -20.88 3.81
C ALA A 67 17.60 -22.05 2.88
N PRO A 68 18.86 -22.52 2.95
CA PRO A 68 19.33 -23.65 2.13
C PRO A 68 18.60 -24.96 2.44
#